data_AF-A0AA96XY25-F1
#
_entry.id   AF-A0AA96XY25-F1
#
_cell.length_a   1.000
_cell.length_b   1.000
_cell.length_c   1.000
_cell.angle_alpha   90.00
_cell.angle_beta   90.00
_cell.angle_gamma   90.00
#
_symmetry.space_group_name_H-M   'P 1'
#
loop_
_entity.id
_entity.type
_entity.pdbx_description
1 polymer ?
#
loop_
_entity_poly.entity_id
_entity_poly.type
_entity_poly.pdbx_seq_one_letter_code
_entity_poly.pdbx_strand_id
1 'polypeptide(L)'
;MLAEKHGIDARVVLTDKFPNAQAAERARAEGAQYLERSVDALQVPADLRGMRTLFNALHHFRPDEARAVLEDAQARGVPFAAFETVRRTPPAILSMLLVPLLVLLFTPMVKPLTPLRLLLTYVVPVAPLIIFWDGLVSALRTHQPDELRRMTEALAREGYTWEVGEAKAPGKAAITYVLGRPTR
;
A
#
# COMPACT_ATOMS: atom_id res chain seq x y z
N MET A 1 12.72 -15.08 -9.21
CA MET A 1 13.52 -14.20 -8.32
C MET A 1 13.67 -14.68 -6.87
N LEU A 2 12.61 -14.86 -6.06
CA LEU A 2 12.79 -15.34 -4.66
C LEU A 2 13.27 -16.79 -4.61
N ALA A 3 12.64 -17.68 -5.38
CA ALA A 3 13.09 -19.07 -5.52
C ALA A 3 14.52 -19.18 -6.05
N GLU A 4 14.87 -18.39 -7.07
CA GLU A 4 16.20 -18.42 -7.69
C GLU A 4 17.31 -17.85 -6.79
N LYS A 5 17.04 -16.76 -6.05
CA LYS A 5 18.06 -16.09 -5.22
C LYS A 5 18.13 -16.62 -3.80
N HIS A 6 17.04 -17.16 -3.26
CA HIS A 6 16.92 -17.54 -1.87
C HIS A 6 16.40 -18.97 -1.66
N GLY A 7 16.07 -19.71 -2.71
CA GLY A 7 15.49 -21.06 -2.60
C GLY A 7 14.08 -21.07 -1.99
N ILE A 8 13.42 -19.90 -1.92
CA ILE A 8 12.10 -19.76 -1.29
C ILE A 8 11.02 -19.85 -2.37
N ASP A 9 10.26 -20.94 -2.34
CA ASP A 9 9.00 -21.05 -3.07
C ASP A 9 7.87 -20.39 -2.27
N ALA A 10 7.52 -19.16 -2.64
CA ALA A 10 6.56 -18.34 -1.91
C ALA A 10 5.18 -18.41 -2.56
N ARG A 11 4.18 -18.86 -1.80
CA ARG A 11 2.77 -18.76 -2.18
C ARG A 11 2.23 -17.38 -1.81
N VAL A 12 1.80 -16.62 -2.81
CA VAL A 12 1.17 -15.30 -2.63
C VAL A 12 -0.34 -15.44 -2.65
N VAL A 13 -1.00 -14.88 -1.64
CA VAL A 13 -2.46 -14.82 -1.53
C VAL A 13 -2.88 -13.36 -1.39
N LEU A 14 -3.65 -12.86 -2.34
CA LEU A 14 -4.24 -11.53 -2.31
C LEU A 14 -5.62 -11.58 -1.63
N THR A 15 -5.89 -10.56 -0.83
CA THR A 15 -7.13 -10.42 -0.07
C THR A 15 -7.60 -8.98 -0.16
N ASP A 16 -8.92 -8.78 -0.14
CA ASP A 16 -9.52 -7.45 -0.17
C ASP A 16 -10.75 -7.40 0.75
N LYS A 17 -11.04 -6.21 1.29
CA LYS A 17 -12.28 -5.96 2.01
C LYS A 17 -13.48 -5.98 1.06
N PHE A 18 -13.28 -5.59 -0.19
CA PHE A 18 -14.26 -5.60 -1.27
C PHE A 18 -13.76 -6.44 -2.45
N PRO A 19 -13.90 -7.78 -2.39
CA PRO A 19 -13.41 -8.68 -3.44
C PRO A 19 -13.82 -8.27 -4.85
N ASN A 20 -12.86 -8.29 -5.77
CA ASN A 20 -13.03 -7.87 -7.16
C ASN A 20 -12.70 -9.04 -8.12
N ALA A 21 -13.71 -9.50 -8.86
CA ALA A 21 -13.58 -10.65 -9.77
C ALA A 21 -12.51 -10.43 -10.86
N GLN A 22 -12.43 -9.22 -11.42
CA GLN A 22 -11.42 -8.91 -12.43
C GLN A 22 -10.00 -8.89 -11.85
N ALA A 23 -9.84 -8.40 -10.61
CA ALA A 23 -8.57 -8.47 -9.90
C ALA A 23 -8.18 -9.93 -9.60
N ALA A 24 -9.14 -10.77 -9.25
CA ALA A 24 -8.92 -12.21 -9.02
C ALA A 24 -8.42 -12.93 -10.28
N GLU A 25 -9.02 -12.65 -11.44
CA GLU A 25 -8.57 -13.19 -12.73
C GLU A 25 -7.13 -12.78 -13.05
N ARG A 26 -6.80 -11.49 -12.90
CA ARG A 26 -5.45 -10.98 -13.12
C ARG A 26 -4.43 -11.60 -12.17
N ALA A 27 -4.78 -11.71 -10.88
CA ALA A 27 -3.92 -12.31 -9.88
C ALA A 27 -3.56 -13.77 -10.25
N ARG A 28 -4.56 -14.56 -10.66
CA ARG A 28 -4.37 -15.95 -11.08
C ARG A 28 -3.49 -16.06 -12.32
N ALA A 29 -3.67 -15.16 -13.30
CA ALA A 29 -2.85 -15.11 -14.50
C ALA A 29 -1.36 -14.83 -14.19
N GLU A 30 -1.09 -14.05 -13.13
CA GLU A 30 0.25 -13.74 -12.62
C GLU A 30 0.78 -14.79 -11.61
N GLY A 31 0.05 -15.90 -11.41
CA GLY A 31 0.46 -16.98 -10.50
C GLY A 31 0.19 -16.73 -9.02
N ALA A 32 -0.55 -15.67 -8.67
CA ALA A 32 -1.00 -15.40 -7.31
C ALA A 32 -2.41 -15.96 -7.07
N GLN A 33 -2.69 -16.31 -5.81
CA GLN A 33 -4.04 -16.69 -5.40
C GLN A 33 -4.83 -15.47 -4.96
N TYR A 34 -6.15 -15.56 -5.04
CA TYR A 34 -7.06 -14.50 -4.62
C TYR A 34 -8.21 -15.08 -3.80
N LEU A 35 -8.49 -14.50 -2.64
CA LEU A 35 -9.65 -14.87 -1.83
C LEU A 35 -10.87 -14.05 -2.23
N GLU A 36 -11.91 -14.73 -2.69
CA GLU A 36 -13.15 -14.09 -3.11
C GLU A 36 -14.08 -13.72 -1.94
N ARG A 37 -13.75 -14.15 -0.72
CA ARG A 37 -14.43 -13.70 0.50
C ARG A 37 -13.82 -12.40 1.02
N SER A 38 -14.64 -11.53 1.59
CA SER A 38 -14.19 -10.28 2.22
C SER A 38 -13.22 -10.56 3.37
N VAL A 39 -12.11 -9.83 3.40
CA VAL A 39 -11.13 -9.85 4.49
C VAL A 39 -10.85 -8.41 4.91
N ASP A 40 -11.26 -8.05 6.13
CA ASP A 40 -10.90 -6.77 6.72
C ASP A 40 -9.48 -6.86 7.32
N ALA A 41 -8.59 -5.96 6.91
CA ALA A 41 -7.23 -5.89 7.45
C ALA A 41 -7.19 -5.55 8.95
N LEU A 42 -8.27 -4.95 9.50
CA LEU A 42 -8.42 -4.73 10.94
C LEU A 42 -8.80 -6.00 11.70
N GLN A 43 -9.28 -7.05 11.01
CA GLN A 43 -9.77 -8.29 11.59
C GLN A 43 -9.41 -9.48 10.72
N VAL A 44 -8.11 -9.72 10.54
CA VAL A 44 -7.63 -10.80 9.67
C VAL A 44 -8.00 -12.17 10.25
N PRO A 45 -8.71 -13.04 9.49
CA PRO A 45 -9.10 -14.38 9.93
C PRO A 45 -7.92 -15.26 10.36
N ALA A 46 -8.13 -16.10 11.39
CA ALA A 46 -7.08 -16.95 11.96
C ALA A 46 -6.61 -18.09 11.05
N ASP A 47 -7.42 -18.46 10.05
CA ASP A 47 -7.07 -19.47 9.05
C ASP A 47 -6.08 -18.92 8.00
N LEU A 48 -5.92 -17.59 7.90
CA LEU A 48 -4.89 -16.96 7.06
C LEU A 48 -3.55 -16.95 7.78
N ARG A 49 -2.64 -17.80 7.32
CA ARG A 49 -1.30 -17.98 7.86
C ARG A 49 -0.22 -17.39 6.95
N GLY A 50 0.96 -17.18 7.51
CA GLY A 50 2.12 -16.64 6.81
C GLY A 50 2.38 -15.17 7.14
N MET A 51 3.26 -14.56 6.35
CA MET A 51 3.59 -13.14 6.49
C MET A 51 2.49 -12.27 5.90
N ARG A 52 2.07 -11.24 6.64
CA ARG A 52 1.12 -10.24 6.17
C ARG A 52 1.86 -9.07 5.55
N THR A 53 1.42 -8.65 4.36
CA THR A 53 2.04 -7.52 3.67
C THR A 53 1.01 -6.49 3.24
N LEU A 54 1.40 -5.21 3.32
CA LEU A 54 0.68 -4.08 2.74
C LEU A 54 1.63 -3.30 1.84
N PHE A 55 1.22 -3.06 0.60
CA PHE A 55 1.97 -2.24 -0.34
C PHE A 55 1.13 -1.02 -0.70
N ASN A 56 1.62 0.16 -0.34
CA ASN A 56 1.03 1.45 -0.65
C ASN A 56 -0.45 1.54 -0.23
N ALA A 57 -0.74 1.10 1.00
CA ALA A 57 -2.10 0.96 1.52
C ALA A 57 -2.25 1.33 3.01
N LEU A 58 -1.15 1.42 3.75
CA LEU A 58 -1.18 1.77 5.18
C LEU A 58 -1.72 3.19 5.39
N HIS A 59 -1.51 4.10 4.43
CA HIS A 59 -2.06 5.46 4.43
C HIS A 59 -3.60 5.53 4.27
N HIS A 60 -4.28 4.42 3.97
CA HIS A 60 -5.75 4.38 3.99
C HIS A 60 -6.31 4.23 5.42
N PHE A 61 -5.49 3.78 6.37
CA PHE A 61 -5.89 3.60 7.77
C PHE A 61 -5.59 4.87 8.56
N ARG A 62 -6.54 5.29 9.40
CA ARG A 62 -6.31 6.33 10.41
C ARG A 62 -5.22 5.86 11.40
N PRO A 63 -4.58 6.77 12.15
CA PRO A 63 -3.54 6.40 13.12
C PRO A 63 -3.94 5.24 14.06
N ASP A 64 -5.16 5.30 14.59
CA ASP A 64 -5.69 4.30 15.53
C ASP A 64 -5.93 2.94 14.86
N GLU A 65 -6.37 2.97 13.60
CA GLU A 65 -6.61 1.79 12.76
C GLU A 65 -5.28 1.15 12.33
N ALA A 66 -4.30 1.97 11.91
CA ALA A 66 -2.96 1.50 11.57
C ALA A 66 -2.30 0.83 12.79
N ARG A 67 -2.42 1.44 13.98
CA ARG A 67 -1.98 0.82 15.24
C ARG A 67 -2.68 -0.51 15.48
N ALA A 68 -3.99 -0.61 15.27
CA ALA A 68 -4.74 -1.86 15.43
C ALA A 68 -4.29 -2.96 14.44
N VAL A 69 -3.99 -2.62 13.19
CA VAL A 69 -3.43 -3.58 12.20
C VAL A 69 -2.08 -4.12 12.67
N LEU A 70 -1.19 -3.25 13.15
CA LEU A 70 0.12 -3.64 13.69
C LEU A 70 -0.04 -4.52 14.94
N GLU A 71 -0.91 -4.10 15.86
CA GLU A 71 -1.21 -4.80 17.11
C GLU A 71 -1.78 -6.20 16.85
N ASP A 72 -2.71 -6.39 15.91
CA ASP A 72 -3.26 -7.72 15.58
C ASP A 72 -2.18 -8.66 15.02
N ALA A 73 -1.28 -8.16 14.16
CA ALA A 73 -0.17 -8.95 13.64
C ALA A 73 0.79 -9.40 14.75
N GLN A 74 1.14 -8.49 15.66
CA GLN A 74 1.95 -8.81 16.82
C GLN A 74 1.23 -9.78 17.75
N ALA A 75 -0.04 -9.52 18.09
CA ALA A 75 -0.87 -10.33 18.99
C ALA A 75 -0.90 -11.80 18.54
N ARG A 76 -1.02 -12.02 17.24
CA ARG A 76 -1.03 -13.35 16.61
C ARG A 76 0.37 -13.93 16.36
N GLY A 77 1.42 -13.17 16.62
CA GLY A 77 2.80 -13.61 16.42
C GLY A 77 3.12 -13.90 14.95
N VAL A 78 2.53 -13.16 14.01
CA VAL A 78 2.80 -13.33 12.57
C VAL A 78 3.76 -12.25 12.07
N PRO A 79 4.66 -12.58 11.11
CA PRO A 79 5.46 -11.56 10.46
C PRO A 79 4.59 -10.56 9.69
N PHE A 80 4.98 -9.28 9.73
CA PHE A 80 4.28 -8.18 9.07
C PHE A 80 5.27 -7.31 8.30
N ALA A 81 4.88 -6.81 7.13
CA ALA A 81 5.58 -5.72 6.47
C ALA A 81 4.61 -4.78 5.76
N ALA A 82 4.78 -3.48 5.97
CA ALA A 82 4.13 -2.47 5.14
C ALA A 82 5.16 -1.57 4.47
N PHE A 83 4.89 -1.21 3.22
CA PHE A 83 5.75 -0.35 2.40
C PHE A 83 4.93 0.79 1.80
N GLU A 84 5.40 2.02 1.94
CA GLU A 84 4.74 3.23 1.44
C GLU A 84 5.65 3.97 0.47
N THR A 85 5.14 4.24 -0.73
CA THR A 85 5.87 4.98 -1.77
C THR A 85 5.46 6.45 -1.83
N VAL A 86 4.24 6.75 -1.37
CA VAL A 86 3.79 8.12 -1.14
C VAL A 86 4.47 8.66 0.11
N ARG A 87 4.77 9.96 0.14
CA ARG A 87 5.42 10.62 1.29
C ARG A 87 4.73 11.92 1.65
N ARG A 88 4.61 12.16 2.95
CA ARG A 88 4.15 13.44 3.50
C ARG A 88 5.32 14.39 3.73
N THR A 89 5.90 14.89 2.64
CA THR A 89 6.97 15.91 2.68
C THR A 89 6.60 17.10 1.80
N PRO A 90 7.08 18.33 2.09
CA PRO A 90 6.75 19.50 1.27
C PRO A 90 7.04 19.31 -0.23
N PRO A 91 8.20 18.74 -0.66
CA PRO A 91 8.45 18.49 -2.07
C PRO A 91 7.47 17.49 -2.70
N ALA A 92 7.10 16.41 -1.98
CA ALA A 92 6.15 15.42 -2.48
C ALA A 92 4.75 16.03 -2.64
N ILE A 93 4.30 16.80 -1.65
CA ILE A 93 3.01 17.51 -1.70
C ILE A 93 3.01 18.53 -2.85
N LEU A 94 4.07 19.32 -2.99
CA LEU A 94 4.19 20.31 -4.06
C LEU A 94 4.22 19.65 -5.45
N SER A 95 4.86 18.48 -5.57
CA SER A 95 4.89 17.73 -6.83
C SER A 95 3.50 17.28 -7.30
N MET A 96 2.52 17.17 -6.39
CA MET A 96 1.14 16.85 -6.77
C MET A 96 0.53 17.92 -7.68
N LEU A 97 0.98 19.18 -7.62
CA LEU A 97 0.52 20.22 -8.55
C LEU A 97 0.86 19.92 -10.01
N LEU A 98 1.81 19.01 -10.28
CA LEU A 98 2.12 18.54 -11.64
C LEU A 98 1.13 17.48 -12.12
N VAL A 99 0.40 16.80 -11.24
CA VAL A 99 -0.52 15.69 -11.59
C VAL A 99 -1.56 16.11 -12.62
N PRO A 100 -2.29 17.25 -12.49
CA PRO A 100 -3.23 17.67 -13.52
C PRO A 100 -2.58 17.81 -14.91
N LEU A 101 -1.39 18.40 -14.97
CA LEU A 101 -0.64 18.58 -16.23
C LEU A 101 -0.22 17.24 -16.82
N LEU A 102 0.28 16.33 -15.99
CA LEU A 102 0.67 14.98 -16.42
C LEU A 102 -0.54 14.18 -16.89
N VAL A 103 -1.70 14.29 -16.23
CA VAL A 103 -2.94 13.64 -16.68
C VAL A 103 -3.35 14.18 -18.06
N LEU A 104 -3.34 15.49 -18.26
CA LEU A 104 -3.66 16.08 -19.57
C LEU A 104 -2.70 15.61 -20.66
N LEU A 105 -1.39 15.55 -20.35
CA LEU A 105 -0.34 15.15 -21.28
C LEU A 105 -0.39 13.66 -21.64
N PHE A 106 -0.55 12.79 -20.64
CA PHE A 106 -0.38 11.34 -20.80
C PHE A 106 -1.69 10.57 -21.01
N THR A 107 -2.86 11.19 -20.80
CA THR A 107 -4.16 10.55 -21.10
C THR A 107 -4.23 9.90 -22.49
N PRO A 108 -3.69 10.46 -23.60
CA PRO A 108 -3.76 9.85 -24.93
C PRO A 108 -3.02 8.50 -25.03
N MET A 109 -2.06 8.26 -24.13
CA MET A 109 -1.29 7.02 -24.07
C MET A 109 -2.01 5.93 -23.25
N VAL A 110 -3.01 6.29 -22.45
CA VAL A 110 -3.78 5.36 -21.61
C VAL A 110 -4.95 4.83 -22.41
N LYS A 111 -4.93 3.54 -22.76
CA LYS A 111 -6.04 2.87 -23.47
C LYS A 111 -7.04 2.23 -22.49
N PRO A 112 -8.32 2.07 -22.88
CA PRO A 112 -8.96 2.59 -24.09
C PRO A 112 -9.31 4.09 -23.99
N LEU A 113 -9.21 4.82 -25.10
CA LEU A 113 -9.61 6.24 -25.20
C LEU A 113 -11.11 6.35 -25.49
N THR A 114 -11.93 6.22 -24.45
CA THR A 114 -13.38 6.37 -24.60
C THR A 114 -13.76 7.85 -24.77
N PRO A 115 -14.85 8.18 -25.51
CA PRO A 115 -15.30 9.57 -25.64
C PRO A 115 -15.56 10.25 -24.29
N LEU A 116 -16.10 9.51 -23.32
CA LEU A 116 -16.33 9.99 -21.96
C LEU A 116 -15.01 10.38 -21.27
N ARG A 117 -13.93 9.59 -21.43
CA ARG A 117 -12.62 9.94 -20.88
C ARG A 117 -12.10 11.24 -21.49
N LEU A 118 -12.19 11.40 -22.81
CA LEU A 118 -11.72 12.63 -23.48
C LEU A 118 -12.52 13.85 -23.03
N LEU A 119 -13.84 13.72 -22.89
CA LEU A 119 -14.72 14.78 -22.37
C LEU A 119 -14.33 15.19 -20.94
N LEU A 120 -14.19 14.21 -20.04
CA LEU A 120 -13.89 14.45 -18.63
C LEU A 120 -12.44 14.89 -18.40
N THR A 121 -11.51 14.57 -19.30
CA THR A 121 -10.11 15.01 -19.19
C THR A 121 -9.89 16.39 -19.79
N TYR A 122 -10.37 16.65 -21.01
CA TYR A 122 -9.98 17.85 -21.79
C TYR A 122 -11.03 18.97 -21.81
N VAL A 123 -12.31 18.64 -21.73
CA VAL A 123 -13.39 19.65 -21.86
C VAL A 123 -13.86 20.13 -20.49
N VAL A 124 -14.10 19.22 -19.54
CA VAL A 124 -14.61 19.54 -18.18
C VAL A 124 -13.52 19.45 -17.08
N PRO A 125 -12.25 19.20 -17.44
CA PRO A 125 -11.18 18.64 -16.59
C PRO A 125 -11.53 17.96 -15.24
N VAL A 126 -12.58 17.15 -15.15
CA VAL A 126 -12.93 16.41 -13.93
C VAL A 126 -11.86 15.37 -13.57
N ALA A 127 -11.39 14.61 -14.56
CA ALA A 127 -10.40 13.55 -14.36
C ALA A 127 -9.06 14.07 -13.76
N PRO A 128 -8.39 15.10 -14.32
CA PRO A 128 -7.16 15.62 -13.75
C PRO A 128 -7.34 16.16 -12.31
N LEU A 129 -8.49 16.77 -12.00
CA LEU A 129 -8.77 17.31 -10.66
C LEU A 129 -9.01 16.21 -9.62
N ILE A 130 -9.77 15.17 -9.96
CA ILE A 130 -10.02 14.04 -9.04
C ILE A 130 -8.73 13.25 -8.79
N ILE A 131 -7.95 12.96 -9.85
CA ILE A 131 -6.68 12.23 -9.70
C ILE A 131 -5.68 13.05 -8.88
N PHE A 132 -5.64 14.37 -9.09
CA PHE A 132 -4.85 15.27 -8.24
C PHE A 132 -5.28 15.22 -6.77
N TRP A 133 -6.59 15.33 -6.51
CA TRP A 133 -7.13 15.28 -5.15
C TRP A 133 -6.81 13.94 -4.47
N ASP A 134 -6.99 12.82 -5.18
CA ASP A 134 -6.69 11.49 -4.68
C ASP A 134 -5.21 11.34 -4.28
N GLY A 135 -4.29 11.78 -5.15
CA GLY A 135 -2.86 11.78 -4.86
C GLY A 135 -2.47 12.72 -3.70
N LEU A 136 -3.06 13.91 -3.64
CA LEU A 136 -2.84 14.88 -2.57
C LEU A 136 -3.30 14.34 -1.22
N VAL A 137 -4.52 13.80 -1.13
CA VAL A 137 -5.07 13.23 0.10
C VAL A 137 -4.25 12.02 0.54
N SER A 138 -3.82 11.16 -0.41
CA SER A 138 -2.94 10.03 -0.11
C SER A 138 -1.62 10.49 0.50
N ALA A 139 -1.00 11.55 -0.04
CA ALA A 139 0.23 12.13 0.53
C ALA A 139 0.02 12.73 1.92
N LEU A 140 -1.09 13.42 2.15
CA LEU A 140 -1.42 14.00 3.45
C LEU A 140 -1.75 12.95 4.51
N ARG A 141 -2.30 11.80 4.12
CA ARG A 141 -2.63 10.69 5.02
C ARG A 141 -1.48 9.69 5.24
N THR A 142 -0.38 9.84 4.53
CA THR A 142 0.78 8.95 4.70
C THR A 142 1.35 9.10 6.12
N HIS A 143 1.50 7.98 6.83
CA HIS A 143 2.18 7.90 8.12
C HIS A 143 3.68 8.10 7.94
N GLN A 144 4.25 9.08 8.66
CA GLN A 144 5.68 9.34 8.63
C GLN A 144 6.46 8.31 9.47
N PRO A 145 7.75 8.09 9.16
CA PRO A 145 8.58 7.15 9.93
C PRO A 145 8.54 7.37 11.44
N ASP A 146 8.57 8.62 11.91
CA ASP A 146 8.53 8.91 13.35
C ASP A 146 7.16 8.60 14.00
N GLU A 147 6.07 8.75 13.24
CA GLU A 147 4.73 8.35 13.70
C GLU A 147 4.64 6.84 13.84
N LEU A 148 5.14 6.10 12.83
CA LEU A 148 5.21 4.64 12.85
C LEU A 148 6.11 4.14 13.99
N ARG A 149 7.28 4.78 14.23
CA ARG A 149 8.15 4.47 15.37
C ARG A 149 7.38 4.59 16.68
N ARG A 150 6.74 5.73 16.94
CA ARG A 150 5.93 5.95 18.15
C ARG A 150 4.83 4.90 18.31
N MET A 151 4.12 4.54 17.22
CA MET A 151 3.12 3.47 17.25
C MET A 151 3.73 2.13 17.66
N THR A 152 4.86 1.75 17.05
CA THR A 152 5.52 0.47 17.31
C THR A 152 6.20 0.39 18.68
N GLU A 153 6.74 1.51 19.20
CA GLU A 153 7.32 1.61 20.54
C GLU A 153 6.24 1.41 21.62
N ALA A 154 5.05 1.99 21.43
CA ALA A 154 3.91 1.77 22.32
C ALA A 154 3.40 0.31 22.30
N LEU A 155 3.72 -0.45 21.25
CA LEU A 155 3.40 -1.86 21.11
C LEU A 155 4.54 -2.78 21.59
N ALA A 156 5.67 -2.27 22.07
CA ALA A 156 6.82 -3.09 22.43
C ALA A 156 6.47 -4.14 23.51
N ARG A 157 6.80 -5.40 23.23
CA ARG A 157 6.62 -6.53 24.17
C ARG A 157 7.63 -7.64 23.90
N GLU A 158 7.88 -8.49 24.88
CA GLU A 158 8.76 -9.64 24.70
C GLU A 158 8.25 -10.58 23.58
N GLY A 159 9.17 -11.16 22.81
CA GLY A 159 8.83 -12.15 21.78
C GLY A 159 8.51 -11.56 20.40
N TYR A 160 8.46 -10.24 20.23
CA TYR A 160 8.18 -9.60 18.94
C TYR A 160 8.95 -8.28 18.78
N THR A 161 9.58 -8.07 17.62
CA THR A 161 10.36 -6.87 17.31
C THR A 161 9.78 -6.11 16.14
N TRP A 162 9.78 -4.78 16.25
CA TRP A 162 9.42 -3.85 15.19
C TRP A 162 10.66 -3.13 14.67
N GLU A 163 10.67 -2.87 13.37
CA GLU A 163 11.68 -2.08 12.69
C GLU A 163 10.99 -1.08 11.76
N VAL A 164 11.37 0.19 11.84
CA VAL A 164 10.83 1.26 10.99
C VAL A 164 11.97 1.98 10.32
N GLY A 165 11.85 2.26 9.03
CA GLY A 165 12.89 2.95 8.29
C GLY A 165 12.46 3.44 6.91
N GLU A 166 13.44 3.92 6.16
CA GLU A 166 13.28 4.31 4.77
C GLU A 166 14.33 3.59 3.91
N ALA A 167 13.88 2.94 2.83
CA ALA A 167 14.77 2.40 1.80
C ALA A 167 14.97 3.44 0.69
N LYS A 168 16.22 3.72 0.33
CA LYS A 168 16.59 4.70 -0.71
C LYS A 168 17.41 4.02 -1.80
N ALA A 169 17.13 4.36 -3.06
CA ALA A 169 17.92 3.92 -4.20
C ALA A 169 18.20 5.12 -5.13
N PRO A 170 19.36 5.17 -5.79
CA PRO A 170 19.69 6.25 -6.72
C PRO A 170 18.58 6.46 -7.77
N GLY A 171 18.14 7.71 -7.94
CA GLY A 171 17.10 8.08 -8.90
C GLY A 171 15.67 7.63 -8.57
N LYS A 172 15.43 7.02 -7.40
CA LYS A 172 14.09 6.58 -6.96
C LYS A 172 13.63 7.33 -5.71
N ALA A 173 12.32 7.50 -5.57
CA ALA A 173 11.73 7.99 -4.33
C ALA A 173 12.05 7.04 -3.17
N ALA A 174 12.24 7.59 -1.97
CA ALA A 174 12.41 6.76 -0.79
C ALA A 174 11.11 6.01 -0.48
N ILE A 175 11.23 4.77 -0.02
CA ILE A 175 10.12 3.93 0.40
C ILE A 175 10.16 3.86 1.92
N THR A 176 9.11 4.34 2.59
CA THR A 176 8.97 4.15 4.03
C THR A 176 8.53 2.71 4.29
N TYR A 177 9.08 2.06 5.31
CA TYR A 177 8.68 0.71 5.69
C TYR A 177 8.50 0.57 7.19
N VAL A 178 7.63 -0.37 7.57
CA VAL A 178 7.51 -0.92 8.93
C VAL A 178 7.49 -2.45 8.84
N LEU A 179 8.37 -3.11 9.57
CA LEU A 179 8.53 -4.55 9.64
C LEU A 179 8.27 -5.02 11.06
N GLY A 180 7.47 -6.08 11.20
CA GLY A 180 7.22 -6.77 12.47
C GLY A 180 7.60 -8.24 12.35
N ARG A 181 8.32 -8.78 13.33
CA ARG A 181 8.69 -10.19 13.34
C ARG A 181 8.76 -10.78 14.74
N PRO A 182 8.29 -12.03 14.94
CA PRO A 182 8.58 -12.78 16.17
C PRO A 182 10.09 -12.94 16.37
N THR A 183 10.53 -12.98 17.63
CA THR A 183 11.95 -13.16 17.98
C THR A 183 12.32 -14.61 18.33
N ARG A 184 11.41 -15.56 18.09
CA ARG A 184 11.60 -17.00 18.31
C ARG A 184 11.16 -17.78 17.09
#